data_AF-A0AAJ6ZHJ9-F1
#
_entry.id   AF-A0AAJ6ZHJ9-F1
#
_cell.length_a   1.000
_cell.length_b   1.000
_cell.length_c   1.000
_cell.angle_alpha   90.00
_cell.angle_beta   90.00
_cell.angle_gamma   90.00
#
_symmetry.space_group_name_H-M   'P 1'
#
loop_
_entity.id
_entity.type
_entity.pdbx_description
1 polymer ?
#
loop_
_entity_poly.entity_id
_entity_poly.type
_entity_poly.pdbx_seq_one_letter_code
_entity_poly.pdbx_strand_id
1 'polypeptide(L)'
;MGKLLSLLARDESNCCSSPRYDIFLDFENAAPTDTERDVFEEVQRVLLDSERILEEIQCYKGAGKEIREAIADPSRITQERAWRAVKPLVDKLLRCYQHSLELQRVVPRLLGSLVGGAMSPTQHLEQQQALVKQFAEILEFVLKFDEHKMKTPAIQNDFSYYRRSVSRGGLINSELPPDEEPHIGAEVANRMSLFYAQATPMLKVLSEATSQFVNDNQQDLENTTETLSTMAKVCLRMLENP
;
A
#
# COMPACT_ATOMS: atom_id res chain seq x y z
N MET A 1 -6.89 11.48 30.13
CA MET A 1 -5.59 12.14 30.00
C MET A 1 -5.56 12.81 28.64
N GLY A 2 -6.15 14.00 28.55
CA GLY A 2 -6.24 14.75 27.30
C GLY A 2 -5.17 15.83 27.28
N LYS A 3 -4.25 15.75 26.32
CA LYS A 3 -3.50 16.89 25.78
C LYS A 3 -3.06 16.48 24.39
N LEU A 4 -3.55 17.24 23.42
CA LEU A 4 -3.58 16.90 22.01
C LEU A 4 -2.78 18.02 21.33
N LEU A 5 -1.71 17.62 20.63
CA LEU A 5 -0.50 18.41 20.44
C LEU A 5 -0.73 19.63 19.51
N SER A 6 -0.20 20.79 19.93
CA SER A 6 0.03 21.98 19.10
C SER A 6 1.46 21.86 18.54
N LEU A 7 1.60 21.53 17.26
CA LEU A 7 2.85 20.92 16.75
C LEU A 7 3.80 21.84 15.97
N LEU A 8 3.42 23.06 15.58
CA LEU A 8 4.36 23.98 14.90
C LEU A 8 4.54 25.30 15.65
N ALA A 9 5.35 25.24 16.72
CA ALA A 9 6.05 26.41 17.27
C ALA A 9 7.55 26.32 16.94
N ARG A 10 8.20 27.45 16.64
CA ARG A 10 9.66 27.57 16.57
C ARG A 10 10.12 28.84 17.29
N ASP A 11 11.24 28.73 18.00
CA ASP A 11 11.81 29.73 18.91
C ASP A 11 12.00 31.13 18.30
N GLU A 12 11.62 32.15 19.07
CA GLU A 12 11.59 33.57 18.70
C GLU A 12 12.99 34.21 18.58
N SER A 13 13.70 33.99 17.47
CA SER A 13 15.02 34.64 17.31
C SER A 13 15.45 35.02 15.88
N ASN A 14 14.54 35.35 14.96
CA ASN A 14 14.90 36.12 13.77
C ASN A 14 13.73 36.93 13.16
N CYS A 15 14.02 38.20 12.85
CA CYS A 15 13.11 39.31 12.56
C CYS A 15 12.42 39.29 11.17
N CYS A 16 12.17 38.12 10.58
CA CYS A 16 11.55 37.99 9.26
C CYS A 16 10.56 36.81 9.27
N SER A 17 9.38 36.99 9.86
CA SER A 17 8.44 35.90 10.15
C SER A 17 7.39 35.68 9.06
N SER A 18 7.44 34.50 8.42
CA SER A 18 6.28 33.84 7.80
C SER A 18 5.31 33.32 8.90
N PRO A 19 4.02 33.05 8.60
CA PRO A 19 3.00 32.81 9.61
C PRO A 19 3.26 31.58 10.51
N ARG A 20 2.84 31.65 11.78
CA ARG A 20 2.71 30.50 12.71
C ARG A 20 1.67 29.51 12.17
N TYR A 21 1.96 28.21 12.23
CA TYR A 21 1.01 27.17 11.87
C TYR A 21 0.67 26.32 13.11
N ASP A 22 -0.27 26.75 13.95
CA ASP A 22 -0.61 25.95 15.13
C ASP A 22 -1.57 24.80 14.78
N ILE A 23 -1.05 23.76 14.11
CA ILE A 23 -1.87 22.66 13.59
C ILE A 23 -2.14 21.64 14.69
N PHE A 24 -3.43 21.37 14.91
CA PHE A 24 -3.95 20.36 15.81
C PHE A 24 -4.46 19.15 15.02
N LEU A 25 -4.02 17.94 15.38
CA LEU A 25 -4.46 16.69 14.74
C LEU A 25 -4.88 15.65 15.79
N ASP A 26 -6.18 15.37 15.89
CA ASP A 26 -6.76 14.34 16.76
C ASP A 26 -6.74 12.95 16.12
N PHE A 27 -5.60 12.26 16.18
CA PHE A 27 -5.50 10.88 15.69
C PHE A 27 -6.31 9.86 16.52
N GLU A 28 -6.68 10.19 17.76
CA GLU A 28 -7.39 9.26 18.64
C GLU A 28 -8.90 9.25 18.38
N ASN A 29 -9.51 10.44 18.29
CA ASN A 29 -10.97 10.59 18.24
C ASN A 29 -11.49 11.27 16.96
N ALA A 30 -10.64 11.49 15.94
CA ALA A 30 -11.10 11.99 14.66
C ALA A 30 -12.24 11.11 14.10
N ALA A 31 -13.39 11.76 13.91
CA ALA A 31 -14.57 11.19 13.27
C ALA A 31 -14.87 12.00 12.00
N PRO A 32 -15.32 11.35 10.92
CA PRO A 32 -15.59 12.06 9.67
C PRO A 32 -16.73 13.05 9.84
N THR A 33 -16.52 14.26 9.33
CA THR A 33 -17.57 15.24 9.08
C THR A 33 -18.49 14.78 7.96
N ASP A 34 -19.62 15.47 7.77
CA ASP A 34 -20.58 15.12 6.71
C ASP A 34 -20.00 15.30 5.30
N THR A 35 -19.05 16.21 5.13
CA THR A 35 -18.34 16.42 3.85
C THR A 35 -17.27 15.35 3.59
N GLU A 36 -16.71 14.75 4.64
CA GLU A 36 -15.72 13.66 4.53
C GLU A 36 -16.37 12.29 4.35
N ARG A 37 -17.62 12.10 4.79
CA ARG A 37 -18.27 10.79 4.96
C ARG A 37 -18.10 9.85 3.77
N ASP A 38 -18.43 10.32 2.56
CA ASP A 38 -18.43 9.48 1.37
C ASP A 38 -17.04 8.93 1.04
N VAL A 39 -16.02 9.80 1.09
CA VAL A 39 -14.62 9.42 0.85
C VAL A 39 -14.09 8.58 2.00
N PHE A 40 -14.43 8.95 3.23
CA PHE A 40 -14.02 8.23 4.43
C PHE A 40 -14.50 6.77 4.39
N GLU A 41 -15.78 6.53 4.08
CA GLU A 41 -16.33 5.17 4.03
C GLU A 41 -15.69 4.32 2.94
N GLU A 42 -15.40 4.92 1.78
CA GLU A 42 -14.74 4.23 0.69
C GLU A 42 -13.30 3.83 1.04
N VAL A 43 -12.53 4.75 1.60
CA VAL A 43 -11.16 4.49 2.05
C VAL A 43 -11.15 3.51 3.22
N GLN A 44 -12.13 3.60 4.12
CA GLN A 44 -12.24 2.71 5.27
C GLN A 44 -12.43 1.25 4.84
N ARG A 45 -13.22 0.99 3.79
CA ARG A 45 -13.40 -0.38 3.26
C ARG A 45 -12.07 -0.98 2.81
N VAL A 46 -11.20 -0.18 2.17
CA VAL A 46 -9.86 -0.63 1.77
C VAL A 46 -8.97 -0.81 2.99
N LEU A 47 -8.99 0.12 3.95
CA LEU A 47 -8.16 0.03 5.16
C LEU A 47 -8.51 -1.16 6.06
N LEU A 48 -9.77 -1.57 6.14
CA LEU A 48 -10.19 -2.76 6.89
C LEU A 48 -9.54 -4.05 6.36
N ASP A 49 -9.23 -4.11 5.07
CA ASP A 49 -8.52 -5.26 4.47
C ASP A 49 -7.00 -5.20 4.67
N SER A 50 -6.44 -4.03 4.97
CA SER A 50 -4.99 -3.82 5.05
C SER A 50 -4.31 -4.69 6.12
N GLU A 51 -4.94 -4.91 7.28
CA GLU A 51 -4.38 -5.77 8.34
C GLU A 51 -4.19 -7.21 7.86
N ARG A 52 -5.24 -7.78 7.24
CA ARG A 52 -5.19 -9.14 6.67
C ARG A 52 -4.12 -9.25 5.58
N ILE A 53 -4.02 -8.26 4.70
CA ILE A 53 -2.99 -8.25 3.64
C ILE A 53 -1.59 -8.16 4.24
N LEU A 54 -1.42 -7.40 5.33
CA LEU A 54 -0.15 -7.31 6.04
C LEU A 54 0.24 -8.64 6.69
N GLU A 55 -0.72 -9.34 7.30
CA GLU A 55 -0.50 -10.69 7.83
C GLU A 55 -0.11 -11.69 6.73
N GLU A 56 -0.73 -11.60 5.56
CA GLU A 56 -0.44 -12.48 4.42
C GLU A 56 1.02 -12.35 3.96
N ILE A 57 1.55 -11.11 3.87
CA ILE A 57 2.94 -10.87 3.47
C ILE A 57 3.94 -11.17 4.60
N GLN A 58 3.59 -10.82 5.84
CA GLN A 58 4.43 -11.05 7.02
C GLN A 58 4.64 -12.55 7.27
N CYS A 59 3.60 -13.36 7.08
CA CYS A 59 3.63 -14.81 7.30
C CYS A 59 4.02 -15.61 6.04
N TYR A 60 4.57 -14.96 5.00
CA TYR A 60 4.94 -15.61 3.76
C TYR A 60 6.23 -16.45 3.92
N LYS A 61 6.08 -17.77 4.12
CA LYS A 61 7.21 -18.70 4.34
C LYS A 61 7.95 -19.12 3.07
N GLY A 62 7.26 -19.08 1.92
CA GLY A 62 7.75 -19.57 0.65
C GLY A 62 7.74 -21.09 0.48
N ALA A 63 7.91 -21.56 -0.77
CA ALA A 63 7.91 -22.98 -1.14
C ALA A 63 9.28 -23.45 -1.68
N GLY A 64 10.36 -22.79 -1.26
CA GLY A 64 11.69 -22.99 -1.85
C GLY A 64 12.25 -24.41 -1.71
N LYS A 65 11.85 -25.19 -0.69
CA LYS A 65 12.28 -26.59 -0.54
C LYS A 65 11.66 -27.45 -1.64
N GLU A 66 10.34 -27.43 -1.74
CA GLU A 66 9.58 -28.20 -2.71
C GLU A 66 9.95 -27.82 -4.14
N ILE A 67 10.14 -26.52 -4.42
CA ILE A 67 10.60 -26.03 -5.73
C ILE A 67 11.99 -26.60 -6.07
N ARG A 68 12.95 -26.59 -5.14
CA ARG A 68 14.30 -27.13 -5.40
C ARG A 68 14.27 -28.63 -5.64
N GLU A 69 13.46 -29.37 -4.88
CA GLU A 69 13.26 -30.81 -5.08
C GLU A 69 12.69 -31.09 -6.48
N ALA A 70 11.67 -30.35 -6.90
CA ALA A 70 11.05 -30.49 -8.22
C ALA A 70 11.97 -30.09 -9.39
N ILE A 71 12.88 -29.14 -9.18
CA ILE A 71 13.90 -28.77 -10.19
C ILE A 71 14.99 -29.84 -10.31
N ALA A 72 15.41 -30.43 -9.18
CA ALA A 72 16.48 -31.42 -9.15
C ALA A 72 16.02 -32.79 -9.70
N ASP A 73 14.80 -33.22 -9.34
CA ASP A 73 14.15 -34.41 -9.87
C ASP A 73 12.77 -34.02 -10.41
N PRO A 74 12.57 -33.83 -11.73
CA PRO A 74 11.31 -33.40 -12.31
C PRO A 74 10.31 -34.56 -12.48
N SER A 75 10.22 -35.45 -11.50
CA SER A 75 9.20 -36.51 -11.46
C SER A 75 7.80 -35.94 -11.17
N ARG A 76 6.75 -36.70 -11.52
CA ARG A 76 5.36 -36.28 -11.29
C ARG A 76 5.10 -35.91 -9.82
N ILE A 77 5.62 -36.72 -8.90
CA ILE A 77 5.42 -36.57 -7.45
C ILE A 77 6.01 -35.26 -6.94
N THR A 78 7.25 -34.92 -7.34
CA THR A 78 7.92 -33.70 -6.89
C THR A 78 7.27 -32.45 -7.49
N GLN A 79 6.86 -32.51 -8.77
CA GLN A 79 6.15 -31.42 -9.44
C GLN A 79 4.77 -31.15 -8.79
N GLU A 80 3.99 -32.19 -8.51
CA GLU A 80 2.71 -32.05 -7.79
C GLU A 80 2.91 -31.46 -6.38
N ARG A 81 3.93 -31.90 -5.66
CA ARG A 81 4.22 -31.38 -4.32
C ARG A 81 4.63 -29.91 -4.34
N ALA A 82 5.47 -29.51 -5.31
CA ALA A 82 5.81 -28.10 -5.51
C ALA A 82 4.60 -27.28 -5.91
N TRP A 83 3.74 -27.79 -6.79
CA TRP A 83 2.51 -27.12 -7.18
C TRP A 83 1.57 -26.88 -5.99
N ARG A 84 1.27 -27.91 -5.21
CA ARG A 84 0.41 -27.81 -4.02
C ARG A 84 0.97 -26.85 -2.96
N ALA A 85 2.30 -26.73 -2.86
CA ALA A 85 2.93 -25.77 -1.95
C ALA A 85 2.89 -24.34 -2.49
N VAL A 86 3.16 -24.15 -3.79
CA VAL A 86 3.27 -22.81 -4.42
C VAL A 86 1.91 -22.18 -4.68
N LYS A 87 0.91 -22.95 -5.13
CA LYS A 87 -0.41 -22.41 -5.49
C LYS A 87 -1.03 -21.52 -4.40
N PRO A 88 -1.23 -21.98 -3.15
CA PRO A 88 -1.84 -21.14 -2.11
C PRO A 88 -1.00 -19.91 -1.75
N LEU A 89 0.32 -19.97 -1.94
CA LEU A 89 1.20 -18.81 -1.75
C LEU A 89 1.00 -17.78 -2.86
N VAL A 90 0.88 -18.22 -4.10
CA VAL A 90 0.59 -17.34 -5.24
C VAL A 90 -0.81 -16.73 -5.12
N ASP A 91 -1.78 -17.45 -4.56
CA ASP A 91 -3.11 -16.90 -4.25
C ASP A 91 -3.00 -15.74 -3.24
N LYS A 92 -2.08 -15.81 -2.27
CA LYS A 92 -1.76 -14.67 -1.37
C LYS A 92 -1.16 -13.49 -2.14
N LEU A 93 -0.20 -13.78 -3.02
CA LEU A 93 0.42 -12.74 -3.85
C LEU A 93 -0.61 -12.06 -4.77
N LEU A 94 -1.61 -12.78 -5.25
CA LEU A 94 -2.69 -12.20 -6.03
C LEU A 94 -3.53 -11.22 -5.19
N ARG A 95 -3.91 -11.61 -3.96
CA ARG A 95 -4.68 -10.73 -3.07
C ARG A 95 -3.91 -9.46 -2.69
N CYS A 96 -2.62 -9.58 -2.36
CA CYS A 96 -1.77 -8.42 -2.12
C CYS A 96 -1.69 -7.49 -3.35
N TYR A 97 -1.58 -8.07 -4.56
CA TYR A 97 -1.59 -7.29 -5.79
C TYR A 97 -2.93 -6.59 -6.03
N GLN A 98 -4.06 -7.28 -5.84
CA GLN A 98 -5.39 -6.70 -5.97
C GLN A 98 -5.61 -5.56 -4.97
N HIS A 99 -5.13 -5.71 -3.74
CA HIS A 99 -5.17 -4.63 -2.74
C HIS A 99 -4.43 -3.38 -3.20
N SER A 100 -3.30 -3.56 -3.90
CA SER A 100 -2.58 -2.42 -4.49
C SER A 100 -3.42 -1.66 -5.53
N LEU A 101 -4.29 -2.35 -6.28
CA LEU A 101 -5.21 -1.71 -7.22
C LEU A 101 -6.31 -0.91 -6.50
N GLU A 102 -6.81 -1.42 -5.37
CA GLU A 102 -7.75 -0.68 -4.53
C GLU A 102 -7.11 0.58 -3.94
N LEU A 103 -5.87 0.50 -3.46
CA LEU A 103 -5.11 1.69 -3.04
C LEU A 103 -4.93 2.70 -4.18
N GLN A 104 -4.53 2.23 -5.36
CA GLN A 104 -4.38 3.07 -6.55
C GLN A 104 -5.69 3.81 -6.89
N ARG A 105 -6.83 3.17 -6.64
CA ARG A 105 -8.17 3.70 -6.92
C ARG A 105 -8.61 4.75 -5.89
N VAL A 106 -8.39 4.52 -4.59
CA VAL A 106 -8.89 5.40 -3.53
C VAL A 106 -7.98 6.58 -3.22
N VAL A 107 -6.66 6.45 -3.42
CA VAL A 107 -5.70 7.51 -3.11
C VAL A 107 -6.01 8.82 -3.84
N PRO A 108 -6.30 8.86 -5.16
CA PRO A 108 -6.63 10.12 -5.84
C PRO A 108 -7.90 10.78 -5.29
N ARG A 109 -8.89 9.99 -4.83
CA ARG A 109 -10.12 10.53 -4.23
C ARG A 109 -9.82 11.18 -2.88
N LEU A 110 -9.02 10.51 -2.06
CA LEU A 110 -8.57 11.03 -0.76
C LEU A 110 -7.76 12.32 -0.92
N LEU A 111 -6.80 12.34 -1.86
CA LEU A 111 -6.03 13.54 -2.16
C LEU A 111 -6.93 14.68 -2.64
N GLY A 112 -7.88 14.41 -3.54
CA GLY A 112 -8.83 15.42 -4.01
C GLY A 112 -9.60 16.11 -2.89
N SER A 113 -9.96 15.37 -1.83
CA SER A 113 -10.57 15.96 -0.64
C SER A 113 -9.57 16.76 0.21
N LEU A 114 -8.34 16.28 0.36
CA LEU A 114 -7.32 16.86 1.25
C LEU A 114 -6.55 18.04 0.66
N VAL A 115 -6.63 18.29 -0.65
CA VAL A 115 -5.82 19.32 -1.32
C VAL A 115 -6.60 20.12 -2.38
N GLY A 116 -7.88 19.81 -2.60
CA GLY A 116 -8.70 20.47 -3.60
C GLY A 116 -9.44 21.70 -3.06
N GLY A 117 -9.76 22.64 -3.95
CA GLY A 117 -10.62 23.77 -3.64
C GLY A 117 -9.88 24.99 -3.09
N ALA A 118 -10.55 25.80 -2.27
CA ALA A 118 -10.04 27.10 -1.81
C ALA A 118 -9.38 27.07 -0.43
N MET A 119 -9.30 25.90 0.21
CA MET A 119 -8.71 25.74 1.53
C MET A 119 -7.18 25.68 1.44
N SER A 120 -6.51 26.28 2.42
CA SER A 120 -5.06 26.15 2.56
C SER A 120 -4.67 24.76 3.11
N PRO A 121 -3.41 24.33 2.96
CA PRO A 121 -2.94 23.05 3.51
C PRO A 121 -3.26 22.89 5.00
N THR A 122 -3.07 23.95 5.78
CA THR A 122 -3.35 23.94 7.23
C THR A 122 -4.84 23.78 7.52
N GLN A 123 -5.70 24.46 6.75
CA GLN A 123 -7.15 24.32 6.92
C GLN A 123 -7.62 22.91 6.58
N HIS A 124 -7.07 22.29 5.53
CA HIS A 124 -7.34 20.88 5.22
C HIS A 124 -6.96 19.97 6.39
N LEU A 125 -5.76 20.14 6.94
CA LEU A 125 -5.27 19.33 8.04
C LEU A 125 -6.12 19.49 9.32
N GLU A 126 -6.56 20.70 9.64
CA GLU A 126 -7.36 20.97 10.85
C GLU A 126 -8.83 20.54 10.71
N GLN A 127 -9.41 20.66 9.51
CA GLN A 127 -10.84 20.44 9.30
C GLN A 127 -11.17 19.02 8.83
N GLN A 128 -10.25 18.33 8.17
CA GLN A 128 -10.46 17.00 7.59
C GLN A 128 -9.62 15.93 8.28
N GLN A 129 -9.63 15.94 9.61
CA GLN A 129 -8.76 15.12 10.44
C GLN A 129 -8.98 13.62 10.23
N ALA A 130 -10.21 13.19 9.93
CA ALA A 130 -10.52 11.78 9.70
C ALA A 130 -9.85 11.28 8.40
N LEU A 131 -9.89 12.09 7.33
CA LEU A 131 -9.21 11.78 6.08
C LEU A 131 -7.68 11.86 6.21
N VAL A 132 -7.15 12.82 6.98
CA VAL A 132 -5.71 12.91 7.29
C VAL A 132 -5.23 11.65 8.00
N LYS A 133 -6.00 11.17 8.99
CA LYS A 133 -5.73 9.91 9.69
C LYS A 133 -5.70 8.72 8.72
N GLN A 134 -6.71 8.59 7.86
CA GLN A 134 -6.74 7.50 6.88
C GLN A 134 -5.56 7.56 5.90
N PHE A 135 -5.12 8.77 5.50
CA PHE A 135 -3.94 8.89 4.65
C PHE A 135 -2.66 8.44 5.37
N ALA A 136 -2.53 8.75 6.66
CA ALA A 136 -1.43 8.25 7.48
C ALA A 136 -1.48 6.72 7.64
N GLU A 137 -2.65 6.12 7.84
CA GLU A 137 -2.84 4.67 7.92
C GLU A 137 -2.50 3.96 6.58
N ILE A 138 -2.82 4.57 5.43
CA ILE A 138 -2.37 4.10 4.12
C ILE A 138 -0.84 4.10 4.03
N LEU A 139 -0.19 5.21 4.42
CA LEU A 139 1.27 5.33 4.39
C LEU A 139 1.94 4.30 5.30
N GLU A 140 1.39 4.08 6.50
CA GLU A 140 1.87 3.06 7.43
C GLU A 140 1.78 1.66 6.82
N PHE A 141 0.62 1.29 6.26
CA PHE A 141 0.45 0.01 5.57
C PHE A 141 1.46 -0.17 4.44
N VAL A 142 1.60 0.85 3.58
CA VAL A 142 2.51 0.83 2.42
C VAL A 142 3.95 0.54 2.86
N LEU A 143 4.43 1.25 3.88
CA LEU A 143 5.79 1.08 4.37
C LEU A 143 6.01 -0.28 5.05
N LYS A 144 5.07 -0.73 5.90
CA LYS A 144 5.17 -2.05 6.56
C LYS A 144 5.12 -3.19 5.55
N PHE A 145 4.23 -3.11 4.55
CA PHE A 145 4.14 -4.12 3.49
C PHE A 145 5.47 -4.23 2.73
N ASP A 146 6.01 -3.09 2.30
CA ASP A 146 7.24 -3.05 1.51
C ASP A 146 8.45 -3.52 2.34
N GLU A 147 8.50 -3.21 3.64
CA GLU A 147 9.51 -3.74 4.55
C GLU A 147 9.47 -5.27 4.62
N HIS A 148 8.30 -5.87 4.84
CA HIS A 148 8.14 -7.33 4.87
C HIS A 148 8.51 -7.96 3.53
N LYS A 149 8.07 -7.35 2.42
CA LYS A 149 8.38 -7.81 1.07
C LYS A 149 9.89 -7.80 0.80
N MET A 150 10.59 -6.72 1.16
CA MET A 150 12.04 -6.58 0.95
C MET A 150 12.85 -7.66 1.68
N LYS A 151 12.36 -8.11 2.85
CA LYS A 151 12.99 -9.17 3.65
C LYS A 151 12.63 -10.58 3.19
N THR A 152 11.79 -10.74 2.16
CA THR A 152 11.21 -12.03 1.75
C THR A 152 11.53 -12.38 0.28
N PRO A 153 12.77 -12.82 -0.03
CA PRO A 153 13.17 -13.14 -1.41
C PRO A 153 12.39 -14.31 -2.03
N ALA A 154 11.73 -15.14 -1.21
CA ALA A 154 10.91 -16.26 -1.68
C ALA A 154 9.74 -15.83 -2.59
N ILE A 155 9.19 -14.63 -2.38
CA ILE A 155 8.04 -14.10 -3.15
C ILE A 155 8.30 -14.14 -4.66
N GLN A 156 9.43 -13.57 -5.10
CA GLN A 156 9.76 -13.52 -6.53
C GLN A 156 10.10 -14.91 -7.08
N ASN A 157 10.77 -15.75 -6.29
CA ASN A 157 11.17 -17.09 -6.69
C ASN A 157 9.97 -18.02 -6.91
N ASP A 158 9.05 -18.02 -5.95
CA ASP A 158 7.83 -18.84 -5.99
C ASP A 158 6.93 -18.40 -7.15
N PHE A 159 6.71 -17.08 -7.31
CA PHE A 159 5.88 -16.57 -8.39
C PHE A 159 6.50 -16.83 -9.77
N SER A 160 7.82 -16.72 -9.89
CA SER A 160 8.54 -17.07 -11.11
C SER A 160 8.44 -18.57 -11.43
N TYR A 161 8.50 -19.44 -10.40
CA TYR A 161 8.28 -20.87 -10.59
C TYR A 161 6.86 -21.16 -11.05
N TYR A 162 5.84 -20.61 -10.39
CA TYR A 162 4.44 -20.73 -10.78
C TYR A 162 4.22 -20.37 -12.25
N ARG A 163 4.69 -19.20 -12.68
CA ARG A 163 4.54 -18.75 -14.08
C ARG A 163 5.16 -19.72 -15.09
N ARG A 164 6.33 -20.30 -14.77
CA ARG A 164 6.98 -21.30 -15.64
C ARG A 164 6.22 -22.61 -15.69
N SER A 165 5.65 -23.05 -14.57
CA SER A 165 4.85 -24.27 -14.49
C SER A 165 3.57 -24.15 -15.31
N VAL A 166 2.92 -22.97 -15.28
CA VAL A 166 1.72 -22.69 -16.08
C VAL A 166 2.05 -22.56 -17.57
N SER A 167 3.09 -21.82 -17.94
CA SER A 167 3.41 -21.52 -19.36
C SER A 167 3.92 -22.72 -20.15
N ARG A 168 4.58 -23.68 -19.50
CA ARG A 168 5.03 -24.92 -20.15
C ARG A 168 3.88 -25.86 -20.52
N GLY A 169 2.62 -25.47 -20.25
CA GLY A 169 1.45 -26.33 -20.45
C GLY A 169 1.62 -27.65 -19.70
N GLY A 170 2.21 -27.58 -18.49
CA GLY A 170 2.91 -28.71 -17.89
C GLY A 170 2.05 -29.94 -17.70
N LEU A 171 2.69 -31.08 -17.41
CA LEU A 171 2.18 -32.37 -16.89
C LEU A 171 1.02 -32.29 -15.85
N ILE A 172 0.70 -31.09 -15.40
CA ILE A 172 -0.21 -30.65 -14.37
C ILE A 172 -1.54 -30.17 -15.01
N ASN A 173 -1.54 -29.45 -16.13
CA ASN A 173 -2.76 -28.81 -16.67
C ASN A 173 -3.79 -29.78 -17.29
N SER A 174 -3.39 -30.99 -17.71
CA SER A 174 -4.32 -31.96 -18.33
C SER A 174 -4.85 -33.01 -17.36
N GLU A 175 -4.31 -33.10 -16.15
CA GLU A 175 -4.65 -34.15 -15.16
C GLU A 175 -4.96 -33.63 -13.75
N LEU A 176 -4.82 -32.33 -13.50
CA LEU A 176 -5.24 -31.76 -12.23
C LEU A 176 -6.77 -31.72 -12.11
N PRO A 177 -7.33 -31.95 -10.90
CA PRO A 177 -8.72 -31.65 -10.63
C PRO A 177 -9.04 -30.18 -10.99
N PRO A 178 -10.29 -29.86 -11.39
CA PRO A 178 -10.71 -28.50 -11.73
C PRO A 178 -10.35 -27.45 -10.66
N ASP A 179 -10.32 -27.85 -9.39
CA ASP A 179 -10.04 -26.98 -8.24
C ASP A 179 -8.54 -26.65 -8.07
N GLU A 180 -7.66 -27.39 -8.75
CA GLU A 180 -6.20 -27.21 -8.68
C GLU A 180 -5.63 -26.48 -9.90
N GLU A 181 -6.46 -26.12 -10.89
CA GLU A 181 -6.04 -25.43 -12.11
C GLU A 181 -5.44 -24.02 -11.85
N PRO A 182 -4.54 -23.55 -12.74
CA PRO A 182 -4.06 -22.18 -12.68
C PRO A 182 -5.20 -21.20 -13.02
N HIS A 183 -5.64 -20.42 -12.02
CA HIS A 183 -6.72 -19.45 -12.20
C HIS A 183 -6.25 -18.02 -12.55
N ILE A 184 -4.93 -17.77 -12.58
CA ILE A 184 -4.36 -16.45 -12.89
C ILE A 184 -4.10 -16.33 -14.40
N GLY A 185 -4.85 -15.46 -15.06
CA GLY A 185 -4.65 -15.14 -16.47
C GLY A 185 -3.25 -14.58 -16.78
N ALA A 186 -2.74 -14.85 -17.98
CA ALA A 186 -1.38 -14.48 -18.38
C ALA A 186 -1.09 -12.96 -18.26
N GLU A 187 -2.07 -12.13 -18.58
CA GLU A 187 -1.97 -10.66 -18.45
C GLU A 187 -1.76 -10.24 -17.00
N VAL A 188 -2.61 -10.73 -16.10
CA VAL A 188 -2.52 -10.46 -14.64
C VAL A 188 -1.18 -10.95 -14.11
N ALA A 189 -0.73 -12.15 -14.52
CA ALA A 189 0.54 -12.69 -14.11
C ALA A 189 1.75 -11.82 -14.54
N ASN A 190 1.67 -11.18 -15.72
CA ASN A 190 2.69 -10.25 -16.18
C ASN A 190 2.70 -8.97 -15.33
N ARG A 191 1.53 -8.39 -15.04
CA ARG A 191 1.42 -7.19 -14.19
C ARG A 191 1.91 -7.45 -12.76
N MET A 192 1.53 -8.57 -12.17
CA MET A 192 2.05 -9.03 -10.87
C MET A 192 3.57 -9.20 -10.89
N SER A 193 4.15 -9.68 -11.99
CA SER A 193 5.61 -9.84 -12.09
C SER A 193 6.33 -8.50 -12.01
N LEU A 194 5.81 -7.49 -12.71
CA LEU A 194 6.34 -6.13 -12.66
C LEU A 194 6.17 -5.50 -11.27
N PHE A 195 5.03 -5.73 -10.63
CA PHE A 195 4.76 -5.30 -9.27
C PHE A 195 5.81 -5.88 -8.31
N TYR A 196 5.94 -7.20 -8.22
CA TYR A 196 6.86 -7.83 -7.26
C TYR A 196 8.36 -7.63 -7.58
N ALA A 197 8.70 -7.25 -8.81
CA ALA A 197 10.06 -6.88 -9.19
C ALA A 197 10.54 -5.60 -8.51
N GLN A 198 9.64 -4.67 -8.16
CA GLN A 198 9.99 -3.42 -7.48
C GLN A 198 10.46 -3.68 -6.05
N ALA A 199 11.46 -2.95 -5.56
CA ALA A 199 11.88 -3.06 -4.15
C ALA A 199 10.72 -2.72 -3.20
N THR A 200 10.04 -1.62 -3.49
CA THR A 200 8.93 -1.04 -2.71
C THR A 200 7.66 -0.97 -3.56
N PRO A 201 6.99 -2.10 -3.83
CA PRO A 201 5.88 -2.17 -4.77
C PRO A 201 4.66 -1.34 -4.36
N MET A 202 4.28 -1.32 -3.08
CA MET A 202 3.14 -0.52 -2.62
C MET A 202 3.47 0.98 -2.67
N LEU A 203 4.69 1.37 -2.32
CA LEU A 203 5.13 2.76 -2.42
C LEU A 203 5.20 3.23 -3.87
N LYS A 204 5.58 2.35 -4.79
CA LYS A 204 5.56 2.64 -6.23
C LYS A 204 4.13 2.91 -6.72
N VAL A 205 3.17 2.09 -6.31
CA VAL A 205 1.74 2.30 -6.62
C VAL A 205 1.23 3.62 -6.05
N LEU A 206 1.53 3.91 -4.77
CA LEU A 206 1.15 5.17 -4.13
C LEU A 206 1.76 6.37 -4.87
N SER A 207 3.05 6.31 -5.20
CA SER A 207 3.74 7.38 -5.93
C SER A 207 3.14 7.62 -7.31
N GLU A 208 2.81 6.55 -8.05
CA GLU A 208 2.19 6.67 -9.38
C GLU A 208 0.77 7.24 -9.29
N ALA A 209 -0.03 6.81 -8.31
CA ALA A 209 -1.36 7.36 -8.07
C ALA A 209 -1.31 8.87 -7.74
N THR A 210 -0.38 9.28 -6.88
CA THR A 210 -0.18 10.69 -6.53
C THR A 210 0.30 11.50 -7.74
N SER A 211 1.26 10.98 -8.51
CA SER A 211 1.72 11.67 -9.73
C SER A 211 0.61 11.83 -10.76
N GLN A 212 -0.21 10.80 -10.96
CA GLN A 212 -1.35 10.87 -11.87
C GLN A 212 -2.37 11.90 -11.39
N PHE A 213 -2.72 11.89 -10.09
CA PHE A 213 -3.60 12.88 -9.48
C PHE A 213 -3.13 14.32 -9.73
N VAL A 214 -1.85 14.60 -9.50
CA VAL A 214 -1.25 15.93 -9.72
C VAL A 214 -1.28 16.33 -11.20
N ASN A 215 -0.99 15.39 -12.11
CA ASN A 215 -1.05 15.65 -13.54
C ASN A 215 -2.46 15.99 -14.01
N ASP A 216 -3.48 15.34 -13.43
CA ASP A 216 -4.89 15.57 -13.73
C ASP A 216 -5.44 16.83 -13.05
N ASN A 217 -4.78 17.33 -12.00
CA ASN A 217 -5.19 18.47 -11.18
C ASN A 217 -4.06 19.49 -11.03
N GLN A 218 -3.52 20.00 -12.15
CA GLN A 218 -2.36 20.91 -12.14
C GLN A 218 -2.59 22.18 -11.31
N GLN A 219 -3.84 22.65 -11.20
CA GLN A 219 -4.19 23.80 -10.36
C GLN A 219 -3.96 23.56 -8.87
N ASP A 220 -3.99 22.30 -8.41
CA ASP A 220 -3.84 21.91 -7.01
C ASP A 220 -2.41 21.43 -6.69
N LEU A 221 -1.45 21.60 -7.61
CA LEU A 221 -0.07 21.14 -7.47
C LEU A 221 0.62 21.72 -6.21
N GLU A 222 0.57 23.04 -6.04
CA GLU A 222 1.18 23.72 -4.90
C GLU A 222 0.55 23.22 -3.60
N ASN A 223 -0.80 23.22 -3.53
CA ASN A 223 -1.55 22.75 -2.36
C ASN A 223 -1.23 21.30 -2.01
N THR A 224 -1.09 20.43 -3.03
CA THR A 224 -0.71 19.03 -2.84
C THR A 224 0.67 18.90 -2.21
N THR A 225 1.68 19.56 -2.80
CA THR A 225 3.06 19.48 -2.31
C THR A 225 3.22 20.10 -0.92
N GLU A 226 2.53 21.22 -0.64
CA GLU A 226 2.55 21.86 0.66
C GLU A 226 1.83 21.04 1.73
N THR A 227 0.70 20.40 1.41
CA THR A 227 -0.02 19.52 2.34
C THR A 227 0.85 18.32 2.73
N LEU A 228 1.43 17.62 1.75
CA LEU A 228 2.36 16.51 2.01
C LEU A 228 3.58 16.95 2.82
N SER A 229 4.17 18.11 2.49
CA SER A 229 5.29 18.70 3.24
C SER A 229 4.90 19.02 4.68
N THR A 230 3.69 19.54 4.89
CA THR A 230 3.18 19.89 6.22
C THR A 230 2.95 18.64 7.06
N MET A 231 2.35 17.58 6.50
CA MET A 231 2.22 16.30 7.18
C MET A 231 3.58 15.72 7.59
N ALA A 232 4.57 15.75 6.69
CA ALA A 232 5.92 15.28 7.01
C ALA A 232 6.57 16.08 8.15
N LYS A 233 6.41 17.40 8.16
CA LYS A 233 6.90 18.27 9.25
C LYS A 233 6.21 17.96 10.58
N VAL A 234 4.90 17.71 10.56
CA VAL A 234 4.14 17.30 11.75
C VAL A 234 4.70 15.99 12.32
N CYS A 235 4.89 14.97 11.48
CA CYS A 235 5.51 13.71 11.91
C CYS A 235 6.91 13.93 12.51
N LEU A 236 7.76 14.73 11.85
CA LEU A 236 9.10 15.04 12.34
C LEU A 236 9.05 15.70 13.72
N ARG A 237 8.17 16.68 13.92
CA ARG A 237 8.02 17.38 15.20
C ARG A 237 7.53 16.48 16.33
N MET A 238 6.61 15.55 16.04
CA MET A 238 6.16 14.54 17.00
C MET A 238 7.32 13.62 17.43
N LEU A 239 8.21 13.27 16.51
CA LEU A 239 9.39 12.45 16.83
C LEU A 239 10.46 13.23 17.60
N GLU A 240 10.62 14.53 17.31
CA GLU A 240 11.54 15.42 18.04
C GLU A 240 11.04 15.76 19.45
N ASN A 241 9.72 15.75 19.69
CA ASN A 241 9.08 16.13 20.94
C ASN A 241 8.05 15.06 21.39
N PRO A 242 8.51 13.88 21.85
CA PRO A 242 7.65 12.75 22.21
C PRO A 242 6.80 12.98 23.47
#